data_AF-A0A8H8CT75-F1
#
_entry.id   AF-A0A8H8CT75-F1
#
_cell.length_a   1.000
_cell.length_b   1.000
_cell.length_c   1.000
_cell.angle_alpha   90.00
_cell.angle_beta   90.00
_cell.angle_gamma   90.00
#
_symmetry.space_group_name_H-M   'P 1'
#
loop_
_entity.id
_entity.type
_entity.pdbx_description
1 polymer ?
#
loop_
_entity_poly.entity_id
_entity_poly.type
_entity_poly.pdbx_seq_one_letter_code
_entity_poly.pdbx_strand_id
1 'polypeptide(L)'
;MQLQRLYSVFRQDKIISRFSRASVPFQIPRTVARNTNFFSTAATGELQSTVTIPDLFVSFLAQKPVPNPSYAKVKWSQEVSMRNGRECYYPKRAQADFAYFAALLAPKAAEPEYQTICDYISWIFYFDDMFDDGPLSNDPLDARRELDGLLAVMASDGDVVLPDNDRSKLVFQSIWKRIIESSTKA
;
A
#
# COMPACT_ATOMS: atom_id res chain seq x y z
N MET A 1 27.94 -15.44 -21.70
CA MET A 1 27.71 -16.43 -20.63
C MET A 1 27.73 -15.73 -19.28
N GLN A 2 26.59 -15.19 -18.83
CA GLN A 2 26.29 -14.79 -17.43
C GLN A 2 24.91 -14.09 -17.41
N LEU A 3 23.83 -14.88 -17.43
CA LEU A 3 22.44 -14.39 -17.22
C LEU A 3 21.63 -15.33 -16.33
N GLN A 4 22.29 -16.24 -15.60
CA GLN A 4 21.62 -17.25 -14.76
C GLN A 4 21.72 -16.99 -13.25
N ARG A 5 22.30 -15.87 -12.80
CA ARG A 5 22.63 -15.69 -11.38
C ARG A 5 21.62 -14.90 -10.54
N LEU A 6 20.47 -14.50 -11.08
CA LEU A 6 19.42 -13.78 -10.31
C LEU A 6 18.11 -14.55 -10.12
N TYR A 7 18.00 -15.78 -10.63
CA TYR A 7 16.76 -16.57 -10.57
C TYR A 7 16.73 -17.66 -9.47
N SER A 8 17.76 -17.78 -8.62
CA SER A 8 17.95 -19.00 -7.80
C SER A 8 17.53 -18.95 -6.33
N VAL A 9 16.72 -17.98 -5.89
CA VAL A 9 16.29 -17.91 -4.47
C VAL A 9 14.95 -18.61 -4.21
N PHE A 10 14.22 -19.01 -5.26
CA PHE A 10 12.98 -19.78 -5.11
C PHE A 10 13.25 -21.28 -5.15
N ARG A 11 13.63 -21.86 -4.01
CA ARG A 11 13.43 -23.28 -3.77
C ARG A 11 12.22 -23.43 -2.85
N GLN A 12 11.07 -23.68 -3.48
CA GLN A 12 9.92 -24.34 -2.83
C GLN A 12 10.43 -25.67 -2.31
N ASP A 13 10.23 -25.94 -1.02
CA ASP A 13 9.79 -27.24 -0.51
C ASP A 13 9.70 -27.16 1.01
N LYS A 14 8.54 -27.58 1.51
CA LYS A 14 8.13 -27.67 2.92
C LYS A 14 7.67 -26.33 3.52
N ILE A 15 6.36 -26.17 3.60
CA ILE A 15 5.57 -25.98 4.85
C ILE A 15 4.11 -25.77 4.38
N ILE A 16 3.46 -26.86 3.97
CA ILE A 16 2.01 -26.88 3.74
C ILE A 16 1.26 -27.08 5.08
N SER A 17 1.95 -27.33 6.19
CA SER A 17 1.32 -27.68 7.46
C SER A 17 0.92 -26.52 8.39
N ARG A 18 1.12 -25.25 8.02
CA ARG A 18 0.70 -24.09 8.84
C ARG A 18 -0.60 -23.41 8.41
N PHE A 19 -1.24 -23.86 7.34
CA PHE A 19 -2.44 -23.21 6.77
C PHE A 19 -3.79 -23.64 7.38
N SER A 20 -3.81 -24.27 8.57
CA SER A 20 -5.06 -24.79 9.16
C SER A 20 -5.71 -23.86 10.21
N ARG A 21 -5.28 -22.61 10.39
CA ARG A 21 -6.06 -21.67 11.23
C ARG A 21 -6.91 -20.77 10.35
N ALA A 22 -8.20 -21.08 10.30
CA ALA A 22 -9.23 -20.14 9.86
C ALA A 22 -9.12 -18.87 10.70
N SER A 23 -9.02 -17.72 10.02
CA SER A 23 -9.16 -16.41 10.63
C SER A 23 -10.53 -16.33 11.33
N VAL A 24 -10.56 -15.88 12.59
CA VAL A 24 -11.82 -15.68 13.30
C VAL A 24 -12.66 -14.67 12.50
N PRO A 25 -13.93 -14.98 12.16
CA PRO A 25 -14.77 -14.02 11.46
C PRO A 25 -14.97 -12.79 12.35
N PHE A 26 -14.61 -11.63 11.82
CA PHE A 26 -14.90 -10.34 12.44
C PHE A 26 -16.43 -10.16 12.48
N GLN A 27 -17.02 -10.35 13.66
CA GLN A 27 -18.44 -10.09 13.89
C GLN A 27 -18.61 -8.70 14.50
N ILE A 28 -19.31 -7.82 13.79
CA ILE A 28 -19.75 -6.53 14.31
C ILE A 28 -20.96 -6.78 15.23
N PRO A 29 -20.91 -6.41 16.53
CA PRO A 29 -22.05 -6.56 17.42
C PRO A 29 -23.23 -5.69 16.94
N ARG A 30 -24.40 -6.32 16.72
CA ARG A 30 -25.63 -5.66 16.22
C ARG A 30 -26.38 -4.80 17.25
N THR A 31 -25.83 -4.58 18.44
CA THR A 31 -26.54 -3.88 19.52
C THR A 31 -25.73 -2.68 19.98
N VAL A 32 -26.12 -1.49 19.51
CA VAL A 32 -25.59 -0.21 19.99
C VAL A 32 -26.24 0.10 21.33
N ALA A 33 -25.50 -0.11 22.43
CA ALA A 33 -25.88 0.47 23.70
C ALA A 33 -25.71 2.00 23.60
N ARG A 34 -26.82 2.75 23.70
CA ARG A 34 -26.77 4.21 23.89
C ARG A 34 -26.17 4.48 25.27
N ASN A 35 -24.87 4.75 25.34
CA ASN A 35 -24.25 5.25 26.54
C ASN A 35 -24.18 6.78 26.46
N THR A 36 -25.14 7.44 27.10
CA THR A 36 -25.17 8.90 27.27
C THR A 36 -24.33 9.27 28.48
N ASN A 37 -23.01 9.23 28.37
CA ASN A 37 -22.11 9.87 29.33
C ASN A 37 -21.06 10.65 28.55
N PHE A 38 -21.44 11.88 28.20
CA PHE A 38 -20.56 12.85 27.57
C PHE A 38 -19.71 13.51 28.66
N PHE A 39 -18.39 13.44 28.48
CA PHE A 39 -17.31 14.08 29.25
C PHE A 39 -16.95 13.43 30.59
N SER A 40 -15.92 12.58 30.56
CA SER A 40 -15.08 12.28 31.73
C SER A 40 -13.75 13.03 31.55
N THR A 41 -13.50 14.00 32.42
CA THR A 41 -12.23 14.72 32.46
C THR A 41 -11.17 13.80 33.06
N ALA A 42 -10.28 13.27 32.23
CA ALA A 42 -9.04 12.68 32.72
C ALA A 42 -8.19 13.79 33.38
N ALA A 43 -7.39 13.44 34.39
CA ALA A 43 -6.60 14.37 35.21
C ALA A 43 -5.41 15.05 34.49
N THR A 44 -5.44 15.06 33.16
CA THR A 44 -4.52 15.74 32.25
C THR A 44 -5.42 16.44 31.24
N GLY A 45 -5.32 17.78 31.14
CA GLY A 45 -6.29 18.66 30.48
C GLY A 45 -6.49 18.52 28.96
N GLU A 46 -6.31 17.32 28.40
CA GLU A 46 -6.64 17.01 27.01
C GLU A 46 -8.09 16.52 26.92
N LEU A 47 -8.89 17.23 26.12
CA LEU A 47 -10.25 16.84 25.77
C LEU A 47 -10.20 15.59 24.88
N GLN A 48 -10.25 14.40 25.48
CA GLN A 48 -10.54 13.18 24.75
C GLN A 48 -12.01 13.19 24.32
N SER A 49 -12.25 13.62 23.07
CA SER A 49 -13.54 13.43 22.42
C SER A 49 -13.50 12.12 21.65
N THR A 50 -14.50 11.27 21.87
CA THR A 50 -14.72 10.06 21.07
C THR A 50 -15.82 10.33 20.06
N VAL A 51 -15.59 9.98 18.80
CA VAL A 51 -16.56 10.11 17.71
C VAL A 51 -16.97 8.71 17.27
N THR A 52 -18.26 8.43 17.25
CA THR A 52 -18.81 7.20 16.70
C THR A 52 -19.08 7.40 15.21
N ILE A 53 -18.35 6.68 14.37
CA ILE A 53 -18.62 6.65 12.92
C ILE A 53 -19.82 5.71 12.69
N PRO A 54 -20.94 6.17 12.10
CA PRO A 54 -22.07 5.30 11.80
C PRO A 54 -21.75 4.36 10.64
N ASP A 55 -22.56 3.32 10.47
CA ASP A 55 -22.49 2.49 9.27
C ASP A 55 -22.65 3.37 8.03
N LEU A 56 -21.65 3.32 7.14
CA LEU A 56 -21.71 4.03 5.88
C LEU A 56 -22.75 3.38 4.98
N PHE A 57 -23.52 4.19 4.25
CA PHE A 57 -24.51 3.67 3.32
C PHE A 57 -23.82 2.84 2.23
N VAL A 58 -24.25 1.58 2.11
CA VAL A 58 -23.88 0.70 1.00
C VAL A 58 -25.15 0.48 0.19
N SER A 59 -25.08 0.74 -1.13
CA SER A 59 -26.20 0.52 -2.02
C SER A 59 -26.74 -0.91 -1.91
N PHE A 60 -28.06 -1.08 -1.93
CA PHE A 60 -28.68 -2.41 -1.96
C PHE A 60 -28.37 -3.17 -3.27
N LEU A 61 -27.91 -2.47 -4.31
CA LEU A 61 -27.38 -3.03 -5.56
C LEU A 61 -25.88 -3.33 -5.49
N ALA A 62 -25.22 -3.05 -4.36
CA ALA A 62 -23.80 -3.29 -4.21
C ALA A 62 -23.52 -4.79 -4.32
N GLN A 63 -22.69 -5.13 -5.30
CA GLN A 63 -22.20 -6.49 -5.45
C GLN A 63 -21.12 -6.75 -4.40
N LYS A 64 -21.03 -7.99 -3.94
CA LYS A 64 -19.92 -8.38 -3.08
C LYS A 64 -18.62 -8.19 -3.86
N PRO A 65 -17.63 -7.46 -3.32
CA PRO A 65 -16.38 -7.25 -4.02
C PRO A 65 -15.66 -8.59 -4.22
N VAL A 66 -15.18 -8.81 -5.45
CA VAL A 66 -14.40 -10.00 -5.82
C VAL A 66 -12.95 -9.53 -5.96
N PRO A 67 -12.01 -10.00 -5.13
CA PRO A 67 -10.61 -9.61 -5.23
C PRO A 67 -9.93 -10.25 -6.45
N ASN A 68 -8.88 -9.60 -6.94
CA ASN A 68 -7.98 -10.15 -7.95
C ASN A 68 -7.47 -11.56 -7.56
N PRO A 69 -7.54 -12.57 -8.45
CA PRO A 69 -7.09 -13.93 -8.19
C PRO A 69 -5.61 -14.04 -7.76
N SER A 70 -4.78 -13.10 -8.20
CA SER A 70 -3.34 -13.08 -7.90
C SER A 70 -3.02 -12.39 -6.56
N TYR A 71 -4.02 -11.99 -5.77
CA TYR A 71 -3.85 -11.28 -4.48
C TYR A 71 -2.82 -11.95 -3.57
N ALA A 72 -2.98 -13.24 -3.29
CA ALA A 72 -2.11 -13.94 -2.33
C ALA A 72 -0.64 -13.95 -2.76
N LYS A 73 -0.39 -14.10 -4.06
CA LYS A 73 0.96 -14.15 -4.65
C LYS A 73 1.63 -12.77 -4.59
N VAL A 74 0.91 -11.73 -5.03
CA VAL A 74 1.43 -10.36 -5.04
C VAL A 74 1.62 -9.82 -3.62
N LYS A 75 0.70 -10.10 -2.70
CA LYS A 75 0.84 -9.75 -1.29
C LYS A 75 2.12 -10.31 -0.69
N TRP A 76 2.40 -11.60 -0.93
CA TRP A 76 3.63 -12.23 -0.46
C TRP A 76 4.87 -11.52 -1.00
N SER A 77 4.92 -11.28 -2.32
CA SER A 77 6.03 -10.57 -2.97
C SER A 77 6.26 -9.18 -2.35
N GLN A 78 5.17 -8.44 -2.12
CA GLN A 78 5.20 -7.12 -1.52
C GLN A 78 5.69 -7.15 -0.07
N GLU A 79 5.19 -8.06 0.77
CA GLU A 79 5.64 -8.20 2.16
C GLU A 79 7.12 -8.57 2.26
N VAL A 80 7.62 -9.45 1.38
CA VAL A 80 9.05 -9.78 1.29
C VAL A 80 9.88 -8.54 0.94
N SER A 81 9.44 -7.76 -0.05
CA SER A 81 10.09 -6.49 -0.41
C SER A 81 10.11 -5.49 0.75
N MET A 82 8.99 -5.34 1.47
CA MET A 82 8.87 -4.44 2.62
C MET A 82 9.80 -4.81 3.77
N ARG A 83 10.00 -6.11 4.05
CA ARG A 83 10.91 -6.60 5.10
C ARG A 83 12.37 -6.26 4.81
N ASN A 84 12.76 -6.21 3.54
CA ASN A 84 14.12 -5.83 3.13
C ASN A 84 14.35 -4.30 3.20
N GLY A 85 13.31 -3.52 3.52
CA GLY A 85 13.34 -2.05 3.60
C GLY A 85 13.55 -1.51 5.02
N ARG A 86 12.80 -0.46 5.40
CA ARG A 86 12.83 0.11 6.76
C ARG A 86 11.92 -0.71 7.69
N GLU A 87 12.53 -1.52 8.55
CA GLU A 87 11.82 -2.45 9.45
C GLU A 87 10.77 -1.79 10.35
N CYS A 88 10.97 -0.54 10.78
CA CYS A 88 10.04 0.15 11.69
C CYS A 88 8.65 0.41 11.09
N TYR A 89 8.52 0.51 9.77
CA TYR A 89 7.23 0.75 9.10
C TYR A 89 6.55 -0.53 8.62
N TYR A 90 7.25 -1.68 8.66
CA TYR A 90 6.72 -2.95 8.18
C TYR A 90 5.40 -3.34 8.87
N PRO A 91 5.25 -3.28 10.21
CA PRO A 91 4.01 -3.72 10.86
C PRO A 91 2.78 -2.90 10.44
N LYS A 92 2.90 -1.56 10.39
CA LYS A 92 1.82 -0.65 9.96
C LYS A 92 1.41 -0.96 8.51
N ARG A 93 2.39 -1.17 7.63
CA ARG A 93 2.14 -1.41 6.20
C ARG A 93 1.56 -2.80 5.91
N ALA A 94 2.02 -3.82 6.62
CA ALA A 94 1.46 -5.16 6.50
C ALA A 94 0.00 -5.21 6.96
N GLN A 95 -0.35 -4.45 8.00
CA GLN A 95 -1.74 -4.33 8.48
C GLN A 95 -2.64 -3.54 7.52
N ALA A 96 -2.11 -2.53 6.83
CA ALA A 96 -2.88 -1.75 5.85
C ALA A 96 -3.33 -2.57 4.63
N ASP A 97 -2.63 -3.67 4.32
CA ASP A 97 -2.95 -4.61 3.24
C ASP A 97 -3.29 -3.94 1.90
N PHE A 98 -2.37 -3.11 1.42
CA PHE A 98 -2.51 -2.40 0.14
C PHE A 98 -2.70 -3.33 -1.06
N ALA A 99 -2.18 -4.56 -0.98
CA ALA A 99 -2.44 -5.57 -1.98
C ALA A 99 -3.93 -5.93 -2.02
N TYR A 100 -4.58 -6.13 -0.88
CA TYR A 100 -6.01 -6.39 -0.86
C TYR A 100 -6.82 -5.20 -1.39
N PHE A 101 -6.45 -3.97 -1.01
CA PHE A 101 -7.08 -2.76 -1.53
C PHE A 101 -6.97 -2.68 -3.07
N ALA A 102 -5.77 -2.88 -3.61
CA ALA A 102 -5.53 -2.96 -5.05
C ALA A 102 -6.35 -4.08 -5.72
N ALA A 103 -6.50 -5.22 -5.04
CA ALA A 103 -7.22 -6.38 -5.57
C ALA A 103 -8.70 -6.08 -5.79
N LEU A 104 -9.27 -5.17 -4.99
CA LEU A 104 -10.66 -4.72 -5.13
C LEU A 104 -10.81 -3.63 -6.20
N LEU A 105 -9.80 -2.77 -6.38
CA LEU A 105 -9.79 -1.73 -7.41
C LEU A 105 -9.65 -2.31 -8.81
N ALA A 106 -8.76 -3.30 -8.98
CA ALA A 106 -8.43 -3.90 -10.27
C ALA A 106 -8.61 -5.43 -10.26
N PRO A 107 -9.85 -5.93 -10.07
CA PRO A 107 -10.10 -7.35 -9.85
C PRO A 107 -9.84 -8.22 -11.08
N LYS A 108 -9.81 -7.61 -12.27
CA LYS A 108 -9.60 -8.28 -13.55
C LYS A 108 -8.25 -7.98 -14.19
N ALA A 109 -7.39 -7.19 -13.54
CA ALA A 109 -6.05 -6.93 -14.06
C ALA A 109 -5.24 -8.22 -14.11
N ALA A 110 -4.46 -8.38 -15.17
CA ALA A 110 -3.47 -9.46 -15.23
C ALA A 110 -2.39 -9.24 -14.16
N GLU A 111 -1.71 -10.32 -13.78
CA GLU A 111 -0.80 -10.32 -12.63
C GLU A 111 0.30 -9.23 -12.70
N PRO A 112 0.98 -8.98 -13.84
CA PRO A 112 2.02 -7.95 -13.92
C PRO A 112 1.48 -6.51 -13.71
N GLU A 113 0.32 -6.21 -14.29
CA GLU A 113 -0.35 -4.92 -14.16
C GLU A 113 -0.87 -4.74 -12.73
N TYR A 114 -1.44 -5.79 -12.15
CA TYR A 114 -1.88 -5.80 -10.76
C TYR A 114 -0.72 -5.58 -9.78
N GLN A 115 0.44 -6.22 -10.00
CA GLN A 115 1.65 -5.95 -9.22
C GLN A 115 2.09 -4.48 -9.32
N THR A 116 2.00 -3.89 -10.52
CA THR A 116 2.33 -2.47 -10.73
C THR A 116 1.40 -1.55 -9.94
N ILE A 117 0.11 -1.86 -9.90
CA ILE A 117 -0.88 -1.12 -9.08
C ILE A 117 -0.56 -1.25 -7.59
N CYS A 118 -0.26 -2.46 -7.10
CA CYS A 118 0.12 -2.69 -5.70
C CYS A 118 1.36 -1.90 -5.29
N ASP A 119 2.38 -1.89 -6.15
CA ASP A 119 3.62 -1.14 -5.91
C ASP A 119 3.35 0.38 -5.89
N TYR A 120 2.51 0.87 -6.83
CA TYR A 120 2.10 2.26 -6.86
C TYR A 120 1.34 2.68 -5.60
N ILE A 121 0.34 1.92 -5.18
CA ILE A 121 -0.45 2.21 -3.98
C ILE A 121 0.46 2.20 -2.74
N SER A 122 1.34 1.22 -2.62
CA SER A 122 2.28 1.16 -1.50
C SER A 122 3.26 2.32 -1.50
N TRP A 123 3.71 2.75 -2.68
CA TRP A 123 4.60 3.89 -2.86
C TRP A 123 3.91 5.22 -2.55
N ILE A 124 2.69 5.46 -3.06
CA ILE A 124 2.01 6.75 -2.88
C ILE A 124 1.71 7.01 -1.41
N PHE A 125 1.29 6.01 -0.62
CA PHE A 125 1.11 6.20 0.82
C PHE A 125 2.43 6.51 1.55
N TYR A 126 3.54 5.91 1.12
CA TYR A 126 4.84 6.28 1.68
C TYR A 126 5.25 7.70 1.29
N PHE A 127 5.00 8.08 0.04
CA PHE A 127 5.29 9.40 -0.47
C PHE A 127 4.45 10.45 0.25
N ASP A 128 3.14 10.24 0.37
CA ASP A 128 2.16 11.10 1.04
C ASP A 128 2.48 11.27 2.54
N ASP A 129 2.84 10.19 3.24
CA ASP A 129 3.33 10.24 4.64
C ASP A 129 4.53 11.21 4.80
N MET A 130 5.34 11.47 3.74
CA MET A 130 6.43 12.45 3.81
C MET A 130 5.92 13.90 3.85
N PHE A 131 4.76 14.18 3.26
CA PHE A 131 4.12 15.50 3.21
C PHE A 131 3.17 15.72 4.37
N ASP A 132 2.48 14.69 4.86
CA ASP A 132 1.55 14.83 5.97
C ASP A 132 2.28 14.87 7.32
N ASP A 133 3.00 13.80 7.64
CA ASP A 133 3.63 13.58 8.95
C ASP A 133 5.17 13.66 8.89
N GLY A 134 5.72 13.86 7.70
CA GLY A 134 7.14 13.73 7.43
C GLY A 134 7.90 15.06 7.37
N PRO A 135 9.19 14.99 6.97
CA PRO A 135 10.07 16.16 6.89
C PRO A 135 9.57 17.26 5.93
N LEU A 136 8.74 16.91 4.95
CA LEU A 136 8.27 17.86 3.93
C LEU A 136 7.01 18.63 4.37
N SER A 137 6.36 18.21 5.47
CA SER A 137 5.12 18.82 5.97
C SER A 137 5.22 20.32 6.25
N ASN A 138 6.39 20.77 6.68
CA ASN A 138 6.65 22.17 7.03
C ASN A 138 7.76 22.79 6.17
N ASP A 139 8.20 22.10 5.10
CA ASP A 139 9.23 22.59 4.19
C ASP A 139 8.70 22.66 2.75
N PRO A 140 8.06 23.77 2.36
CA PRO A 140 7.48 23.92 1.04
C PRO A 140 8.53 23.97 -0.09
N LEU A 141 9.78 24.33 0.22
CA LEU A 141 10.84 24.40 -0.78
C LEU A 141 11.31 23.00 -1.12
N ASP A 142 11.62 22.18 -0.11
CA ASP A 142 12.01 20.80 -0.35
C ASP A 142 10.84 19.96 -0.88
N ALA A 143 9.61 20.21 -0.42
CA ALA A 143 8.40 19.61 -1.00
C ALA A 143 8.28 19.88 -2.51
N ARG A 144 8.55 21.12 -2.95
CA ARG A 144 8.57 21.45 -4.38
C ARG A 144 9.65 20.69 -5.14
N ARG A 145 10.87 20.61 -4.58
CA ARG A 145 11.99 19.88 -5.21
C ARG A 145 11.68 18.40 -5.40
N GLU A 146 11.00 17.81 -4.43
CA GLU A 146 10.55 16.41 -4.51
C GLU A 146 9.52 16.21 -5.63
N LEU A 147 8.54 17.11 -5.74
CA LEU A 147 7.54 17.08 -6.82
C LEU A 147 8.15 17.33 -8.20
N ASP A 148 9.07 18.30 -8.32
CA ASP A 148 9.78 18.58 -9.57
C ASP A 148 10.55 17.35 -10.06
N GLY A 149 11.14 16.58 -9.14
CA GLY A 149 11.79 15.31 -9.45
C GLY A 149 10.83 14.27 -10.03
N LEU A 150 9.61 14.14 -9.48
CA LEU A 150 8.59 13.24 -10.02
C LEU A 150 8.10 13.69 -11.41
N LEU A 151 7.90 14.99 -11.59
CA LEU A 151 7.52 15.57 -12.88
C LEU A 151 8.61 15.33 -13.93
N ALA A 152 9.89 15.42 -13.56
CA ALA A 152 11.00 15.11 -14.46
C ALA A 152 11.02 13.64 -14.89
N VAL A 153 10.72 12.70 -13.96
CA VAL A 153 10.56 11.28 -14.29
C VAL A 153 9.43 11.09 -15.31
N MET A 154 8.28 11.73 -15.09
CA MET A 154 7.13 11.62 -15.99
C MET A 154 7.41 12.22 -17.37
N ALA A 155 7.99 13.42 -17.41
CA ALA A 155 8.29 14.14 -18.66
C ALA A 155 9.39 13.47 -19.51
N SER A 156 10.20 12.61 -18.90
CA SER A 156 11.29 11.91 -19.58
C SER A 156 10.96 10.44 -19.85
N ASP A 157 9.70 10.02 -19.77
CA ASP A 157 9.27 8.63 -19.92
C ASP A 157 10.03 7.64 -18.99
N GLY A 158 10.47 8.15 -17.84
CA GLY A 158 11.26 7.41 -16.86
C GLY A 158 12.75 7.34 -17.16
N ASP A 159 13.28 8.00 -18.18
CA ASP A 159 14.72 7.90 -18.56
C ASP A 159 15.63 8.93 -17.87
N VAL A 160 15.10 9.68 -16.92
CA VAL A 160 15.90 10.59 -16.09
C VAL A 160 16.91 9.81 -15.22
N VAL A 161 18.13 10.31 -15.08
CA VAL A 161 19.13 9.72 -14.18
C VAL A 161 18.88 10.23 -12.77
N LEU A 162 18.51 9.32 -11.87
CA LEU A 162 18.27 9.62 -10.45
C LEU A 162 19.45 9.16 -9.60
N PRO A 163 19.78 9.87 -8.51
CA PRO A 163 20.74 9.39 -7.53
C PRO A 163 20.32 8.06 -6.86
N ASP A 164 21.28 7.16 -6.63
CA ASP A 164 21.03 5.85 -6.00
C ASP A 164 20.44 5.93 -4.57
N ASN A 165 20.66 7.05 -3.88
CA ASN A 165 20.12 7.29 -2.55
C ASN A 165 18.64 7.71 -2.57
N ASP A 166 18.09 8.04 -3.73
CA ASP A 166 16.73 8.57 -3.90
C ASP A 166 15.71 7.45 -4.11
N ARG A 167 15.64 6.54 -3.13
CA ARG A 167 14.85 5.30 -3.22
C ARG A 167 13.39 5.53 -3.60
N SER A 168 12.78 6.61 -3.13
CA SER A 168 11.38 6.92 -3.44
C SER A 168 11.18 7.19 -4.93
N LYS A 169 12.00 8.08 -5.51
CA LYS A 169 11.91 8.42 -6.94
C LYS A 169 12.35 7.26 -7.82
N LEU A 170 13.31 6.44 -7.40
CA LEU A 170 13.71 5.22 -8.12
C LEU A 170 12.57 4.19 -8.20
N VAL A 171 11.83 4.00 -7.09
CA VAL A 171 10.64 3.13 -7.10
C VAL A 171 9.57 3.71 -8.03
N PHE A 172 9.31 5.01 -7.95
CA PHE A 172 8.36 5.68 -8.86
C PHE A 172 8.76 5.55 -10.33
N GLN A 173 10.03 5.75 -10.67
CA GLN A 173 10.56 5.58 -12.01
C GLN A 173 10.32 4.15 -12.54
N SER A 174 10.58 3.13 -11.72
CA SER A 174 10.29 1.75 -12.08
C SER A 174 8.80 1.50 -12.33
N ILE A 175 7.92 2.09 -11.51
CA ILE A 175 6.46 2.02 -11.71
C ILE A 175 6.07 2.72 -13.02
N TRP A 176 6.56 3.94 -13.26
CA TRP A 176 6.25 4.73 -14.44
C TRP A 176 6.64 4.02 -15.73
N LYS A 177 7.85 3.43 -15.79
CA LYS A 177 8.29 2.63 -16.95
C LYS A 177 7.35 1.47 -17.23
N ARG A 178 6.93 0.72 -16.20
CA ARG A 178 5.95 -0.38 -16.36
C ARG A 178 4.58 0.12 -16.86
N ILE A 179 4.16 1.32 -16.45
CA ILE A 179 2.91 1.93 -16.94
C ILE A 179 3.04 2.27 -18.44
N ILE A 180 4.13 2.89 -18.87
CA ILE A 180 4.36 3.20 -20.29
C ILE A 180 4.43 1.92 -21.14
N GLU A 181 5.21 0.94 -20.69
CA GLU A 181 5.37 -0.34 -21.38
C GLU A 181 4.07 -1.14 -21.52
N SER A 182 3.14 -1.02 -20.55
CA SER A 182 1.84 -1.69 -20.63
C SER A 182 0.84 -0.90 -21.48
N SER A 183 0.90 0.43 -21.45
CA SER A 183 0.00 1.31 -22.21
C SER A 183 0.28 1.29 -23.72
N THR A 184 1.52 1.01 -24.13
CA THR A 184 1.93 0.93 -25.54
C THR A 184 1.63 -0.42 -26.20
N LYS A 185 1.22 -1.43 -25.42
CA LYS A 185 0.85 -2.77 -25.92
C LYS A 185 -0.64 -2.90 -26.28
N ALA A 186 -1.42 -1.83 -26.08
CA ALA A 186 -2.86 -1.78 -26.35
C ALA A 186 -3.17 -1.43 -27.80
#